data_AF-A0A538DYM3-F1
#
_entry.id   AF-A0A538DYM3-F1
#
_cell.length_a   1.000
_cell.length_b   1.000
_cell.length_c   1.000
_cell.angle_alpha   90.00
_cell.angle_beta   90.00
_cell.angle_gamma   90.00
#
_symmetry.space_group_name_H-M   'P 1'
#
loop_
_entity.id
_entity.type
_entity.pdbx_description
1 polymer ?
#
loop_
_entity_poly.entity_id
_entity_poly.type
_entity_poly.pdbx_seq_one_letter_code
_entity_poly.pdbx_strand_id
1 'polypeptide(L)'
;MSRFLREPPSVRTAASVIVTATTVVVVGGGALMRVLDPDEYSNIWVGMWWALQTVTTVGYGDVTPHNPSGRIVATFVMLEGIAFLTITIAAITSTFVARAQGEREAAEAAHEDQAEKRIEARLDDLAARLDRLETMLLQLGN
;
A
#
# COMPACT_ATOMS: atom_id res chain seq x y z
N MET A 1 -0.33 -24.22 -3.34
CA MET A 1 -1.22 -23.04 -3.32
C MET A 1 -1.00 -22.12 -2.10
N SER A 2 0.07 -22.28 -1.31
CA SER A 2 0.28 -21.52 -0.05
C SER A 2 1.49 -20.57 -0.07
N ARG A 3 2.27 -20.55 -1.16
CA ARG A 3 3.49 -19.73 -1.27
C ARG A 3 3.21 -18.27 -1.68
N PHE A 4 2.03 -17.99 -2.23
CA PHE A 4 1.63 -16.65 -2.67
C PHE A 4 1.14 -15.71 -1.54
N LEU A 5 1.10 -16.17 -0.28
CA LEU A 5 0.55 -15.41 0.86
C LEU A 5 1.61 -14.88 1.84
N ARG A 6 2.91 -14.97 1.53
CA ARG A 6 3.97 -14.73 2.54
C ARG A 6 4.81 -13.48 2.35
N GLU A 7 4.67 -12.75 1.24
CA GLU A 7 5.41 -11.50 1.08
C GLU A 7 4.46 -10.42 0.56
N PRO A 8 4.28 -9.28 1.28
CA PRO A 8 3.61 -8.14 0.68
C PRO A 8 4.39 -7.78 -0.58
N PRO A 9 3.73 -7.64 -1.76
CA PRO A 9 4.43 -7.31 -2.98
C PRO A 9 5.25 -6.04 -2.73
N SER A 10 6.57 -6.15 -2.88
CA SER A 10 7.47 -5.02 -2.77
C SER A 10 6.90 -3.89 -3.61
N VAL A 11 6.83 -2.68 -3.03
CA VAL A 11 6.23 -1.48 -3.67
C VAL A 11 6.76 -1.30 -5.10
N ARG A 12 8.03 -1.66 -5.33
CA ARG A 12 8.68 -1.64 -6.64
C ARG A 12 8.09 -2.65 -7.63
N THR A 13 7.81 -3.87 -7.18
CA THR A 13 7.15 -4.91 -7.98
C THR A 13 5.73 -4.49 -8.31
N ALA A 14 4.96 -4.02 -7.32
CA ALA A 14 3.60 -3.51 -7.55
C ALA A 14 3.61 -2.37 -8.57
N ALA A 15 4.46 -1.36 -8.39
CA ALA A 15 4.62 -0.26 -9.34
C ALA A 15 5.02 -0.74 -10.74
N SER A 16 5.95 -1.69 -10.85
CA SER A 16 6.37 -2.23 -12.15
C SER A 16 5.24 -3.00 -12.87
N VAL A 17 4.43 -3.76 -12.14
CA VAL A 17 3.28 -4.49 -12.68
C VAL A 17 2.21 -3.51 -13.16
N ILE A 18 1.94 -2.49 -12.35
CA ILE A 18 1.00 -1.40 -12.64
C ILE A 18 1.41 -0.67 -13.94
N VAL A 19 2.67 -0.21 -14.05
CA VAL A 19 3.19 0.47 -15.25
C VAL A 19 3.14 -0.45 -16.48
N THR A 20 3.51 -1.72 -16.32
CA THR A 20 3.51 -2.69 -17.42
C THR A 20 2.09 -2.96 -17.91
N ALA A 21 1.13 -3.19 -17.00
CA ALA A 21 -0.26 -3.44 -17.32
C ALA A 21 -0.89 -2.25 -18.06
N THR A 22 -0.70 -1.03 -17.56
CA THR A 22 -1.18 0.19 -18.22
C THR A 22 -0.56 0.37 -19.60
N THR A 23 0.74 0.13 -19.75
CA THR A 23 1.39 0.23 -21.07
C THR A 23 0.79 -0.77 -22.06
N VAL A 24 0.55 -2.01 -21.61
CA VAL A 24 -0.10 -3.05 -22.41
C VAL A 24 -1.51 -2.64 -22.80
N VAL A 25 -2.30 -2.07 -21.89
CA VAL A 25 -3.68 -1.65 -22.16
C VAL A 25 -3.73 -0.44 -23.09
N VAL A 26 -2.84 0.54 -22.92
CA VAL A 26 -2.80 1.73 -23.78
C VAL A 26 -2.41 1.35 -25.21
N VAL A 27 -1.36 0.54 -25.37
CA VAL A 27 -0.89 0.10 -26.70
C VAL A 27 -1.89 -0.87 -27.31
N GLY A 28 -2.35 -1.87 -26.57
CA GLY A 28 -3.27 -2.90 -27.03
C GLY A 28 -4.67 -2.36 -27.33
N GLY A 29 -5.24 -1.56 -26.42
CA GLY A 29 -6.52 -0.89 -26.60
C GLY A 29 -6.49 0.11 -27.74
N GLY A 30 -5.42 0.90 -27.86
CA GLY A 30 -5.25 1.84 -28.96
C GLY A 30 -5.10 1.17 -30.33
N ALA A 31 -4.31 0.10 -30.41
CA ALA A 31 -4.18 -0.69 -31.63
C ALA A 31 -5.50 -1.40 -32.00
N LEU A 32 -6.23 -1.93 -31.01
CA LEU A 32 -7.52 -2.58 -31.24
C LEU A 32 -8.56 -1.60 -31.75
N MET A 33 -8.63 -0.38 -31.20
CA MET A 33 -9.52 0.67 -31.71
C MET A 33 -9.21 1.04 -33.16
N ARG A 34 -7.92 1.15 -33.51
CA ARG A 34 -7.50 1.37 -34.91
C ARG A 34 -7.97 0.27 -35.87
N VAL A 35 -8.07 -0.96 -35.40
CA VAL A 35 -8.54 -2.10 -36.22
C VAL A 35 -10.05 -2.12 -36.32
N LEU A 36 -10.76 -1.79 -35.24
CA LEU A 36 -12.23 -1.81 -35.19
C LEU A 36 -12.89 -0.61 -35.86
N ASP A 37 -12.25 0.55 -35.81
CA ASP A 37 -12.78 1.81 -36.35
C ASP A 37 -11.66 2.64 -37.00
N PRO A 38 -11.19 2.24 -38.19
CA PRO A 38 -10.09 2.90 -38.88
C PRO A 38 -10.42 4.33 -39.34
N ASP A 39 -11.71 4.66 -39.46
CA ASP A 39 -12.19 5.96 -39.95
C ASP A 39 -12.08 7.02 -38.84
N GLU A 40 -12.54 6.70 -37.63
CA GLU A 40 -12.41 7.58 -36.45
C GLU A 40 -10.96 7.59 -35.92
N TYR A 41 -10.30 6.43 -35.89
CA TYR A 41 -8.93 6.29 -35.40
C TYR A 41 -7.97 6.18 -36.59
N SER A 42 -7.56 7.32 -37.15
CA SER A 42 -6.73 7.35 -38.38
C SER A 42 -5.38 6.62 -38.24
N ASN A 43 -4.76 6.67 -37.07
CA ASN A 43 -3.49 6.02 -36.77
C ASN A 43 -3.44 5.48 -35.33
N ILE A 44 -2.45 4.66 -35.02
CA ILE A 44 -2.31 4.02 -33.70
C ILE A 44 -2.16 5.05 -32.58
N TRP A 45 -1.53 6.21 -32.86
CA TRP A 45 -1.34 7.26 -31.86
C TRP A 45 -2.66 7.86 -31.38
N VAL A 46 -3.64 8.02 -32.27
CA VAL A 46 -5.00 8.47 -31.91
C VAL A 46 -5.68 7.45 -30.98
N GLY A 47 -5.55 6.16 -31.29
CA GLY A 47 -6.05 5.10 -30.42
C GLY A 47 -5.36 5.06 -29.05
N MET A 48 -4.04 5.21 -29.01
CA MET A 48 -3.27 5.26 -27.77
C MET A 48 -3.63 6.50 -26.94
N TRP A 49 -3.84 7.64 -27.58
CA TRP A 49 -4.31 8.86 -26.92
C TRP A 49 -5.66 8.65 -26.25
N TRP A 50 -6.62 8.08 -26.97
CA TRP A 50 -7.93 7.72 -26.41
C TRP A 50 -7.80 6.76 -25.21
N ALA A 51 -6.98 5.71 -25.34
CA ALA A 51 -6.80 4.73 -24.28
C ALA A 51 -6.13 5.36 -23.05
N LEU A 52 -5.14 6.25 -23.26
CA LEU A 52 -4.44 6.96 -22.20
C LEU A 52 -5.40 7.88 -21.42
N GLN A 53 -6.20 8.71 -22.10
CA GLN A 53 -7.15 9.59 -21.43
C GLN A 53 -8.26 8.84 -20.69
N THR A 54 -8.58 7.62 -21.16
CA THR A 54 -9.60 6.75 -20.54
C THR A 54 -9.04 6.07 -19.28
N VAL A 55 -7.86 5.44 -19.36
CA VAL A 55 -7.19 4.80 -18.22
C VAL A 55 -6.88 5.80 -17.11
N THR A 56 -6.43 7.00 -17.48
CA THR A 56 -6.15 8.08 -16.51
C THR A 56 -7.40 8.79 -16.02
N THR A 57 -8.58 8.41 -16.51
CA THR A 57 -9.88 9.03 -16.19
C THR A 57 -9.99 10.53 -16.50
N VAL A 58 -9.12 11.05 -17.39
CA VAL A 58 -9.14 12.45 -17.83
C VAL A 58 -10.31 12.71 -18.78
N GLY A 59 -10.45 11.88 -19.81
CA GLY A 59 -11.58 11.89 -20.75
C GLY A 59 -11.88 13.25 -21.39
N TYR A 60 -10.97 13.80 -22.20
CA TYR A 60 -11.21 15.07 -22.90
C TYR A 60 -12.43 15.03 -23.84
N GLY A 61 -12.78 13.85 -24.36
CA GLY A 61 -13.95 13.65 -25.22
C GLY A 61 -13.75 14.06 -26.67
N ASP A 62 -12.52 14.39 -27.06
CA ASP A 62 -12.09 14.72 -28.42
C ASP A 62 -12.10 13.50 -29.36
N VAL A 63 -11.80 12.32 -28.83
CA VAL A 63 -11.85 11.04 -29.54
C VAL A 63 -12.59 10.07 -28.65
N THR A 64 -13.68 9.47 -29.13
CA THR A 64 -14.48 8.50 -28.36
C THR A 64 -15.08 7.41 -29.25
N PRO A 65 -15.29 6.20 -28.73
CA PRO A 65 -15.85 5.10 -29.51
C PRO A 65 -17.36 5.26 -29.68
N HIS A 66 -17.78 5.44 -30.93
CA HIS A 66 -19.19 5.56 -31.31
C HIS A 66 -19.83 4.22 -31.65
N ASN A 67 -19.05 3.27 -32.14
CA ASN A 67 -19.52 1.96 -32.57
C ASN A 67 -19.76 0.98 -31.39
N PRO A 68 -20.66 -0.02 -31.56
CA PRO A 68 -20.93 -1.00 -30.49
C PRO A 68 -19.69 -1.81 -30.07
N SER A 69 -18.86 -2.22 -31.04
CA SER A 69 -17.64 -2.99 -30.79
C SER A 69 -16.59 -2.20 -30.00
N GLY A 70 -16.35 -0.93 -30.36
CA GLY A 70 -15.46 -0.05 -29.63
C GLY A 70 -15.99 0.28 -28.23
N ARG A 71 -17.31 0.42 -28.04
CA ARG A 71 -17.89 0.60 -26.70
C ARG A 71 -17.66 -0.61 -25.78
N ILE A 72 -17.67 -1.82 -26.33
CA ILE A 72 -17.30 -3.04 -25.57
C ILE A 72 -15.84 -2.94 -25.14
N VAL A 73 -14.92 -2.61 -26.06
CA VAL A 73 -13.49 -2.42 -25.73
C VAL A 73 -13.30 -1.32 -24.69
N ALA A 74 -13.98 -0.19 -24.86
CA ALA A 74 -13.95 0.94 -23.93
C ALA A 74 -14.35 0.53 -22.53
N THR A 75 -15.38 -0.30 -22.40
CA THR A 75 -15.84 -0.79 -21.10
C THR A 75 -14.75 -1.55 -20.37
N PHE A 76 -14.02 -2.43 -21.06
CA PHE A 76 -12.89 -3.15 -20.47
C PHE A 76 -11.74 -2.22 -20.09
N VAL A 77 -11.41 -1.25 -20.95
CA VAL A 77 -10.35 -0.24 -20.66
C VAL A 77 -10.73 0.62 -19.44
N MET A 78 -12.00 1.01 -19.30
CA MET A 78 -12.48 1.77 -18.14
C MET A 78 -12.39 0.96 -16.84
N LEU A 79 -12.80 -0.31 -16.87
CA LEU A 79 -12.69 -1.19 -15.69
C LEU A 79 -11.24 -1.41 -15.27
N GLU A 80 -10.33 -1.55 -16.24
CA GLU A 80 -8.89 -1.65 -15.98
C GLU A 80 -8.35 -0.37 -15.35
N GLY A 81 -8.73 0.82 -15.87
CA GLY A 81 -8.33 2.10 -15.28
C GLY A 81 -8.76 2.27 -13.83
N ILE A 82 -9.98 1.86 -13.46
CA ILE A 82 -10.46 1.89 -12.07
C ILE A 82 -9.68 0.91 -11.19
N ALA A 83 -9.43 -0.30 -11.68
CA ALA A 83 -8.64 -1.29 -10.96
C ALA A 83 -7.20 -0.78 -10.70
N PHE A 84 -6.60 -0.16 -11.71
CA PHE A 84 -5.27 0.47 -11.62
C PHE A 84 -5.21 1.54 -10.52
N LEU A 85 -6.16 2.48 -10.50
CA LEU A 85 -6.21 3.55 -9.49
C LEU A 85 -6.35 2.96 -8.08
N THR A 86 -7.22 1.96 -7.93
CA THR A 86 -7.48 1.30 -6.65
C THR A 86 -6.23 0.60 -6.11
N ILE A 87 -5.53 -0.16 -6.95
CA ILE A 87 -4.30 -0.87 -6.56
C ILE A 87 -3.20 0.13 -6.17
N THR A 88 -3.07 1.23 -6.92
CA THR A 88 -2.07 2.27 -6.63
C THR A 88 -2.32 2.91 -5.26
N ILE A 89 -3.56 3.30 -4.98
CA ILE A 89 -3.96 3.87 -3.68
C ILE A 89 -3.72 2.85 -2.55
N ALA A 90 -4.09 1.59 -2.75
CA ALA A 90 -3.89 0.53 -1.77
C ALA A 90 -2.40 0.28 -1.48
N ALA A 91 -1.55 0.27 -2.51
CA ALA A 91 -0.10 0.10 -2.36
C ALA A 91 0.53 1.23 -1.55
N ILE A 92 0.17 2.49 -1.86
CA ILE A 92 0.62 3.65 -1.10
C ILE A 92 0.13 3.56 0.35
N THR A 93 -1.15 3.28 0.56
CA THR A 93 -1.76 3.17 1.89
C THR A 93 -1.07 2.10 2.73
N SER A 94 -0.77 0.94 2.15
CA SER A 94 0.00 -0.15 2.78
C SER A 94 1.33 0.33 3.36
N THR A 95 2.07 1.18 2.63
CA THR A 95 3.35 1.70 3.13
C THR A 95 3.19 2.62 4.34
N PHE A 96 2.13 3.44 4.36
CA PHE A 96 1.84 4.29 5.51
C PHE A 96 1.38 3.47 6.72
N VAL A 97 0.52 2.49 6.51
CA VAL A 97 0.04 1.59 7.57
C VAL A 97 1.20 0.79 8.17
N ALA A 98 2.08 0.23 7.33
CA ALA A 98 3.24 -0.52 7.81
C ALA A 98 4.19 0.34 8.66
N ARG A 99 4.42 1.61 8.27
CA ARG A 99 5.21 2.55 9.07
C ARG A 99 4.54 2.87 10.41
N ALA A 100 3.25 3.17 10.39
CA ALA A 100 2.49 3.48 11.61
C ALA A 100 2.43 2.27 12.58
N GLN A 101 2.35 1.05 12.05
CA GLN A 101 2.43 -0.17 12.86
C GLN A 101 3.82 -0.33 13.49
N GLY A 102 4.90 -0.15 12.73
CA GLY A 102 6.26 -0.23 13.26
C GLY A 102 6.55 0.81 14.35
N GLU A 103 6.02 2.04 14.23
CA GLU A 103 6.14 3.07 15.27
C GLU A 103 5.37 2.69 16.55
N ARG A 104 4.20 2.06 16.43
CA ARG A 104 3.41 1.59 17.58
C ARG A 104 4.11 0.44 18.30
N GLU A 105 4.59 -0.55 17.56
CA GLU A 105 5.33 -1.70 18.12
C GLU A 105 6.58 -1.23 18.86
N ALA A 106 7.33 -0.27 18.29
CA ALA A 106 8.50 0.31 18.95
C ALA A 106 8.14 1.08 20.23
N ALA A 107 7.03 1.81 20.24
CA ALA A 107 6.56 2.52 21.42
C ALA A 107 6.09 1.55 22.53
N GLU A 108 5.37 0.48 22.17
CA GLU A 108 4.93 -0.56 23.09
C GLU A 108 6.13 -1.30 23.71
N ALA A 109 7.12 -1.70 22.91
CA ALA A 109 8.34 -2.32 23.41
C ALA A 109 9.13 -1.40 24.36
N ALA A 110 9.20 -0.09 24.05
CA ALA A 110 9.84 0.88 24.93
C ALA A 110 9.08 1.06 26.26
N HIS A 111 7.74 0.99 26.24
CA HIS A 111 6.92 1.06 27.45
C HIS A 111 7.10 -0.18 28.32
N GLU A 112 7.20 -1.37 27.73
CA GLU A 112 7.43 -2.62 28.44
C GLU A 112 8.81 -2.65 29.12
N ASP A 113 9.88 -2.29 28.39
CA ASP A 113 11.24 -2.17 28.95
C ASP A 113 11.31 -1.13 30.10
N GLN A 114 10.59 -0.02 29.97
CA GLN A 114 10.48 0.96 31.05
C GLN A 114 9.70 0.44 32.26
N ALA A 115 8.63 -0.34 32.04
CA ALA A 115 7.86 -0.94 33.11
C ALA A 115 8.69 -1.97 33.88
N GLU A 116 9.46 -2.81 33.18
CA GLU A 116 10.39 -3.79 33.76
C GLU A 116 11.44 -3.10 34.63
N LYS A 117 12.18 -2.14 34.08
CA LYS A 117 13.18 -1.34 34.83
C LYS A 117 12.60 -0.64 36.05
N ARG A 118 11.35 -0.17 35.94
CA ARG A 118 10.65 0.46 37.06
C ARG A 118 10.27 -0.54 38.14
N ILE A 119 9.89 -1.77 37.78
CA ILE A 119 9.63 -2.84 38.74
C ILE A 119 10.93 -3.22 39.45
N GLU A 120 12.01 -3.45 38.71
CA GLU A 120 13.34 -3.77 39.27
C GLU A 120 13.79 -2.71 40.28
N ALA A 121 13.76 -1.43 39.90
CA ALA A 121 14.15 -0.33 40.79
C ALA A 121 13.29 -0.24 42.07
N ARG A 122 12.01 -0.65 42.00
CA ARG A 122 11.12 -0.71 43.17
C ARG A 122 11.45 -1.89 44.06
N LEU A 123 11.80 -3.05 43.49
CA LEU A 123 12.22 -4.22 44.25
C LEU A 123 13.53 -3.94 45.00
N ASP A 124 14.50 -3.29 44.34
CA ASP A 124 15.76 -2.88 44.97
C ASP A 124 15.56 -1.91 46.15
N ASP A 125 14.68 -0.92 45.99
CA ASP A 125 14.32 0.01 47.08
C ASP A 125 13.63 -0.71 48.25
N LEU A 126 12.75 -1.68 47.96
CA LEU A 126 12.10 -2.49 48.98
C LEU A 126 13.11 -3.35 49.74
N ALA A 127 14.04 -4.01 49.04
CA ALA A 127 15.11 -4.79 49.66
C ALA A 127 15.96 -3.91 50.60
N ALA A 128 16.40 -2.75 50.13
CA ALA A 128 17.19 -1.82 50.94
C ALA A 128 16.43 -1.29 52.18
N ARG A 129 15.09 -1.16 52.11
CA ARG A 129 14.26 -0.77 53.27
C ARG A 129 14.17 -1.90 54.30
N LEU A 130 14.03 -3.14 53.85
CA LEU A 130 13.98 -4.30 54.73
C LEU A 130 15.30 -4.47 55.50
N ASP A 131 16.45 -4.34 54.82
CA ASP A 131 17.77 -4.41 55.46
C ASP A 131 17.96 -3.33 56.53
N ARG A 132 17.46 -2.11 56.27
CA ARG A 132 17.50 -1.02 57.26
C ARG A 132 16.65 -1.34 58.49
N LEU A 133 15.45 -1.90 58.30
CA LEU A 133 14.59 -2.29 59.42
C LEU A 133 15.22 -3.40 60.25
N GLU A 134 15.82 -4.41 59.60
CA GLU A 134 16.56 -5.48 60.29
C GLU A 134 17.69 -4.91 61.15
N THR A 135 18.50 -4.01 60.58
CA THR A 135 19.61 -3.36 61.31
C THR A 135 19.12 -2.55 62.51
N MET A 136 18.00 -1.81 62.38
CA MET A 136 17.41 -1.05 63.48
C MET A 136 16.89 -1.94 64.60
N LEU A 137 16.25 -3.08 64.26
CA LEU A 137 15.76 -4.03 65.26
C LEU A 137 16.91 -4.71 66.02
N LEU A 138 18.00 -5.06 65.32
CA LEU A 138 19.20 -5.61 65.96
C LEU A 138 19.84 -4.64 66.96
N GLN A 139 19.77 -3.33 66.72
CA GLN A 139 20.27 -2.31 67.66
C GLN A 139 19.36 -2.10 68.88
N LEU A 140 18.05 -2.34 68.76
CA LEU A 140 17.09 -2.20 69.85
C LEU A 140 17.03 -3.45 70.77
N GLY A 141 17.44 -4.61 70.26
CA GLY A 141 17.45 -5.88 70.99
C GLY A 141 18.67 -6.10 71.90
N ASN A 142 19.64 -5.18 71.89
CA ASN A 142 20.88 -5.24 72.67
C ASN A 142 20.97 -4.00 73.58
#